data_AF-A0A6I5CS07-F1
#
_entry.id   AF-A0A6I5CS07-F1
#
_cell.length_a   1.000
_cell.length_b   1.000
_cell.length_c   1.000
_cell.angle_alpha   90.00
_cell.angle_beta   90.00
_cell.angle_gamma   90.00
#
_symmetry.space_group_name_H-M   'P 1'
#
loop_
_entity.id
_entity.type
_entity.pdbx_description
1 polymer ?
#
loop_
_entity_poly.entity_id
_entity_poly.type
_entity_poly.pdbx_seq_one_letter_code
_entity_poly.pdbx_strand_id
1 'polypeptide(L)'
;MSSSTAPRAVRDVPADGWTLEEPGGAPVYSPADPQSGRALVEWHLHRLGLGPHRLTADSGAGYRIARHVPPPGRLGVCRARTLTEAAWPRGADLCVLVDWSPDPALRRNPHHGTLPPGAEDHWRDRITATARALRSAGYHAEPSPVRCSPRHHASAELLVYRMPPGTARRPAPEPDTMPEPLPPTYERPRWSPERPPAHVVEAALRAAGLPLDGAPGDSAYGQVTVRAITQTVWPPGA
;
A
#
# COMPACT_ATOMS: atom_id res chain seq x y z
N MET A 1 -16.76 -29.02 15.22
CA MET A 1 -17.50 -28.07 14.37
C MET A 1 -17.36 -26.70 15.01
N SER A 2 -16.33 -25.94 14.64
CA SER A 2 -16.10 -24.59 15.18
C SER A 2 -16.61 -23.58 14.16
N SER A 3 -17.79 -23.03 14.42
CA SER A 3 -18.35 -21.93 13.65
C SER A 3 -17.50 -20.69 13.89
N SER A 4 -16.77 -20.25 12.87
CA SER A 4 -16.09 -18.97 12.81
C SER A 4 -17.14 -17.87 12.67
N THR A 5 -17.48 -17.23 13.80
CA THR A 5 -18.35 -16.05 13.84
C THR A 5 -17.50 -14.82 13.52
N ALA A 6 -17.36 -14.48 12.25
CA ALA A 6 -16.96 -13.12 11.88
C ALA A 6 -18.00 -12.14 12.44
N PRO A 7 -17.61 -10.93 12.91
CA PRO A 7 -18.55 -10.00 13.52
C PRO A 7 -19.60 -9.56 12.49
N ARG A 8 -20.83 -10.03 12.71
CA ARG A 8 -22.04 -9.81 11.89
C ARG A 8 -22.38 -8.33 11.69
N ALA A 9 -21.87 -7.47 12.58
CA ALA A 9 -22.28 -6.08 12.72
C ALA A 9 -21.90 -5.11 11.59
N VAL A 10 -20.85 -5.39 10.79
CA VAL A 10 -20.45 -4.45 9.71
C VAL A 10 -21.40 -4.51 8.52
N ARG A 11 -22.14 -5.62 8.34
CA ARG A 11 -23.09 -5.81 7.23
C ARG A 11 -24.45 -5.18 7.47
N ASP A 12 -24.79 -4.88 8.72
CA ASP A 12 -26.14 -4.47 9.12
C ASP A 12 -26.33 -2.94 9.18
N VAL A 13 -25.27 -2.15 8.92
CA VAL A 13 -25.39 -0.68 8.84
C VAL A 13 -25.91 -0.28 7.45
N PRO A 14 -27.09 0.35 7.36
CA PRO A 14 -27.68 0.75 6.09
C PRO A 14 -26.80 1.80 5.39
N ALA A 15 -26.94 1.90 4.06
CA ALA A 15 -26.01 2.68 3.22
C ALA A 15 -25.97 4.18 3.57
N ASP A 16 -27.05 4.71 4.14
CA ASP A 16 -27.24 6.07 4.63
C ASP A 16 -26.69 6.33 6.04
N GLY A 17 -26.34 5.27 6.78
CA GLY A 17 -25.77 5.38 8.14
C GLY A 17 -24.27 5.73 8.19
N TRP A 18 -23.62 5.91 7.03
CA TRP A 18 -22.18 6.17 6.94
C TRP A 18 -21.88 7.65 6.74
N THR A 19 -21.01 8.20 7.58
CA THR A 19 -20.51 9.58 7.47
C THR A 19 -19.05 9.59 7.03
N LEU A 20 -18.71 10.48 6.11
CA LEU A 20 -17.31 10.71 5.72
C LEU A 20 -16.57 11.41 6.86
N GLU A 21 -15.47 10.80 7.31
CA GLU A 21 -14.56 11.40 8.29
C GLU A 21 -13.52 12.22 7.53
N GLU A 22 -13.53 13.54 7.75
CA GLU A 22 -12.51 14.43 7.23
C GLU A 22 -11.18 14.20 7.97
N PRO A 23 -10.03 14.22 7.27
CA PRO A 23 -8.74 14.14 7.94
C PRO A 23 -8.59 15.33 8.88
N GLY A 24 -8.18 15.06 10.12
CA GLY A 24 -7.90 16.09 11.12
C GLY A 24 -6.68 16.96 10.77
N GLY A 25 -6.11 17.62 11.78
CA GLY A 25 -4.88 18.40 11.61
C GLY A 25 -3.71 17.56 11.08
N ALA A 26 -2.74 18.22 10.43
CA ALA A 26 -1.55 17.55 9.94
C ALA A 26 -0.78 16.91 11.11
N PRO A 27 -0.45 15.61 11.04
CA PRO A 27 0.32 14.96 12.09
C PRO A 27 1.75 15.49 12.11
N VAL A 28 2.35 15.56 13.30
CA VAL A 28 3.74 16.00 13.47
C VAL A 28 4.67 14.84 13.14
N TYR A 29 5.62 15.09 12.24
CA TYR A 29 6.68 14.12 11.97
C TYR A 29 7.72 14.10 13.09
N SER A 30 8.09 12.90 13.55
CA SER A 30 9.11 12.66 14.55
C SER A 30 10.05 11.55 14.07
N PRO A 31 11.35 11.83 13.86
CA PRO A 31 12.32 10.79 13.47
C PRO A 31 12.42 9.63 14.46
N ALA A 32 12.09 9.86 15.73
CA ALA A 32 12.08 8.82 16.75
C ALA A 32 10.86 7.89 16.66
N ASP A 33 9.82 8.27 15.91
CA ASP A 33 8.63 7.46 15.66
C ASP A 33 8.53 7.06 14.17
N PRO A 34 8.84 5.79 13.82
CA PRO A 34 8.79 5.32 12.43
C PRO A 34 7.38 5.31 11.83
N GLN A 35 6.32 5.48 12.63
CA GLN A 35 4.94 5.61 12.15
C GLN A 35 4.58 7.05 11.79
N SER A 36 5.24 8.05 12.39
CA SER A 36 4.93 9.46 12.16
C SER A 36 5.13 9.88 10.70
N GLY A 37 6.15 9.34 10.02
CA GLY A 37 6.40 9.59 8.59
C GLY A 37 5.29 9.01 7.70
N ARG A 38 4.85 7.78 8.00
CA ARG A 38 3.71 7.14 7.33
C ARG A 38 2.44 7.97 7.52
N ALA A 39 2.13 8.37 8.75
CA ALA A 39 0.95 9.15 9.08
C ALA A 39 0.92 10.50 8.36
N LEU A 40 2.06 11.19 8.28
CA LEU A 40 2.17 12.46 7.55
C LEU A 40 1.94 12.29 6.04
N VAL A 41 2.50 11.26 5.44
CA VAL A 41 2.27 11.00 4.00
C VAL A 41 0.84 10.55 3.73
N GLU A 42 0.23 9.73 4.60
CA GLU A 42 -1.20 9.38 4.50
C GLU A 42 -2.09 10.63 4.58
N TRP A 43 -1.80 11.54 5.51
CA TRP A 43 -2.53 12.80 5.63
C TRP A 43 -2.47 13.62 4.32
N HIS A 44 -1.29 13.75 3.71
CA HIS A 44 -1.16 14.42 2.41
C HIS A 44 -1.88 13.67 1.29
N LEU A 45 -1.83 12.33 1.25
CA LEU A 45 -2.57 11.55 0.27
C LEU A 45 -4.08 11.80 0.38
N HIS A 46 -4.64 11.91 1.58
CA HIS A 46 -6.05 12.28 1.76
C HIS A 46 -6.35 13.69 1.26
N ARG A 47 -5.51 14.68 1.60
CA ARG A 47 -5.65 16.07 1.14
C ARG A 47 -5.57 16.20 -0.39
N LEU A 48 -4.81 15.32 -1.03
CA LEU A 48 -4.69 15.24 -2.49
C LEU A 48 -5.83 14.44 -3.16
N GLY A 49 -6.77 13.88 -2.39
CA GLY A 49 -7.84 13.01 -2.91
C GLY A 49 -7.35 11.65 -3.43
N LEU A 50 -6.15 11.22 -3.01
CA LEU A 50 -5.51 9.96 -3.41
C LEU A 50 -5.62 8.89 -2.32
N GLY A 51 -5.75 9.29 -1.06
CA GLY A 51 -5.93 8.38 0.07
C GLY A 51 -7.32 7.76 0.12
N PRO A 52 -7.52 6.66 0.88
CA PRO A 52 -8.85 6.09 1.05
C PRO A 52 -9.77 7.06 1.79
N HIS A 53 -11.05 7.10 1.48
CA HIS A 53 -12.00 7.75 2.38
C HIS A 53 -12.27 6.88 3.59
N ARG A 54 -12.27 7.49 4.79
CA ARG A 54 -12.68 6.81 6.01
C ARG A 54 -14.15 7.12 6.25
N LEU A 55 -14.98 6.10 6.17
CA LEU A 55 -16.39 6.20 6.52
C LEU A 55 -16.57 5.66 7.94
N THR A 56 -17.30 6.39 8.77
CA THR A 56 -17.67 5.96 10.11
C THR A 56 -19.17 5.82 10.24
N ALA A 57 -19.61 4.90 11.10
CA ALA A 57 -21.00 4.74 11.47
C ALA A 57 -21.09 4.29 12.92
N ASP A 58 -22.15 4.67 13.61
CA ASP A 58 -22.44 4.14 14.94
C ASP A 58 -23.20 2.83 14.78
N SER A 59 -22.71 1.77 15.42
CA SER A 59 -23.44 0.51 15.47
C SER A 59 -24.63 0.63 16.41
N GLY A 60 -25.71 -0.12 16.14
CA GLY A 60 -26.83 -0.24 17.08
C GLY A 60 -26.45 -0.81 18.45
N ALA A 61 -25.23 -1.30 18.61
CA ALA A 61 -24.64 -1.80 19.86
C ALA A 61 -23.75 -0.76 20.57
N GLY A 62 -23.77 0.50 20.14
CA GLY A 62 -23.13 1.63 20.84
C GLY A 62 -21.63 1.81 20.60
N TYR A 63 -21.00 1.01 19.72
CA TYR A 63 -19.61 1.26 19.28
C TYR A 63 -19.57 1.86 17.87
N ARG A 64 -18.57 2.69 17.60
CA ARG A 64 -18.31 3.27 16.28
C ARG A 64 -17.53 2.29 15.41
N ILE A 65 -18.04 1.99 14.22
CA ILE A 65 -17.34 1.23 13.19
C ILE A 65 -16.76 2.16 12.12
N ALA A 66 -15.65 1.74 11.52
CA ALA A 66 -15.01 2.46 10.43
C ALA A 66 -14.71 1.52 9.25
N ARG A 67 -14.84 2.02 8.03
CA ARG A 67 -14.36 1.33 6.82
C ARG A 67 -13.62 2.29 5.90
N HIS A 68 -12.64 1.76 5.19
CA HIS A 68 -11.89 2.50 4.17
C HIS A 68 -12.46 2.18 2.80
N VAL A 69 -12.87 3.20 2.05
CA VAL A 69 -13.37 3.07 0.68
C VAL A 69 -12.50 3.85 -0.30
N PRO A 70 -12.40 3.43 -1.57
CA PRO A 70 -11.74 4.24 -2.59
C PRO A 70 -12.44 5.60 -2.77
N PRO A 71 -11.69 6.66 -3.10
CA PRO A 71 -12.27 7.93 -3.47
C PRO A 71 -13.08 7.79 -4.77
N PRO A 72 -14.14 8.59 -4.94
CA PRO A 72 -14.92 8.59 -6.18
C PRO A 72 -14.06 9.03 -7.38
N GLY A 73 -14.49 8.68 -8.59
CA GLY A 73 -13.84 9.16 -9.82
C GLY A 73 -12.79 8.22 -10.43
N ARG A 74 -12.84 6.92 -10.11
CA ARG A 74 -11.96 5.89 -10.69
C ARG A 74 -10.46 6.24 -10.61
N LEU A 75 -9.99 6.82 -9.51
CA LEU A 75 -8.61 7.28 -9.38
C LEU A 75 -7.65 6.19 -8.85
N GLY A 76 -8.21 5.13 -8.29
CA GLY A 76 -7.50 4.19 -7.41
C GLY A 76 -7.32 4.74 -5.99
N VAL A 77 -6.58 4.00 -5.16
CA VAL A 77 -6.27 4.34 -3.77
C VAL A 77 -4.78 4.24 -3.54
N CYS A 78 -4.22 5.27 -2.91
CA CYS A 78 -2.88 5.27 -2.37
C CYS A 78 -2.90 4.99 -0.87
N ARG A 79 -1.94 4.18 -0.38
CA ARG A 79 -1.69 3.98 1.05
C ARG A 79 -0.20 4.05 1.31
N ALA A 80 0.22 4.77 2.35
CA ALA A 80 1.62 4.80 2.74
C ALA A 80 1.94 3.63 3.67
N ARG A 81 3.19 3.20 3.66
CA ARG A 81 3.74 2.19 4.56
C ARG A 81 5.12 2.60 5.03
N THR A 82 5.41 2.29 6.28
CA THR A 82 6.75 2.45 6.83
C THR A 82 7.72 1.58 6.03
N LEU A 83 8.84 2.17 5.64
CA LEU A 83 9.97 1.49 5.02
C LEU A 83 11.14 1.47 6.01
N THR A 84 11.88 0.37 6.07
CA THR A 84 13.09 0.30 6.91
C THR A 84 14.13 1.32 6.43
N GLU A 85 14.81 1.99 7.36
CA GLU A 85 15.86 2.99 7.06
C GLU A 85 16.97 2.45 6.16
N ALA A 86 17.24 1.14 6.22
CA ALA A 86 18.22 0.49 5.34
C ALA A 86 17.89 0.59 3.85
N ALA A 87 16.61 0.83 3.50
CA ALA A 87 16.15 1.01 2.12
C ALA A 87 15.91 2.48 1.76
N TRP A 88 16.27 3.43 2.64
CA TRP A 88 16.07 4.85 2.38
C TRP A 88 17.14 5.39 1.43
N PRO A 89 16.80 6.39 0.60
CA PRO A 89 17.79 7.19 -0.09
C PRO A 89 18.77 7.82 0.91
N ARG A 90 20.05 7.87 0.54
CA ARG A 90 21.08 8.39 1.43
C ARG A 90 20.81 9.86 1.75
N GLY A 91 20.64 10.16 3.04
CA GLY A 91 20.38 11.52 3.53
C GLY A 91 18.90 11.91 3.53
N ALA A 92 17.99 11.00 3.20
CA ALA A 92 16.56 11.23 3.42
C ALA A 92 16.27 11.36 4.92
N ASP A 93 15.44 12.33 5.28
CA ASP A 93 14.96 12.51 6.66
C ASP A 93 13.58 11.89 6.89
N LEU A 94 12.91 11.43 5.83
CA LEU A 94 11.66 10.70 5.86
C LEU A 94 11.60 9.84 4.60
N CYS A 95 11.24 8.56 4.73
CA CYS A 95 10.98 7.72 3.57
C CYS A 95 9.89 6.69 3.87
N VAL A 96 8.96 6.54 2.92
CA VAL A 96 7.84 5.60 2.97
C VAL A 96 7.63 4.98 1.61
N LEU A 97 7.00 3.81 1.61
CA LEU A 97 6.48 3.21 0.38
C LEU A 97 5.02 3.59 0.22
N VAL A 98 4.63 4.09 -0.96
CA VAL A 98 3.23 4.33 -1.31
C VAL A 98 2.76 3.27 -2.28
N ASP A 99 1.82 2.45 -1.83
CA ASP A 99 1.09 1.49 -2.65
C ASP A 99 -0.07 2.21 -3.33
N TRP A 100 -0.10 2.21 -4.66
CA TRP A 100 -1.27 2.58 -5.44
C TRP A 100 -2.00 1.34 -5.94
N SER A 101 -3.29 1.24 -5.63
CA SER A 101 -4.18 0.19 -6.15
C SER A 101 -5.20 0.81 -7.10
N PRO A 102 -5.41 0.27 -8.32
CA PRO A 102 -6.38 0.81 -9.27
C PRO A 102 -7.81 0.67 -8.75
N ASP A 103 -8.73 1.40 -9.38
CA ASP A 103 -10.17 1.23 -9.19
C ASP A 103 -10.56 -0.25 -9.43
N PRO A 104 -11.43 -0.86 -8.61
CA PRO A 104 -11.86 -2.24 -8.81
C PRO A 104 -12.39 -2.56 -10.21
N ALA A 105 -13.04 -1.61 -10.89
CA ALA A 105 -13.54 -1.78 -12.25
C ALA A 105 -12.44 -1.82 -13.32
N LEU A 106 -11.21 -1.41 -12.98
CA LEU A 106 -10.04 -1.41 -13.86
C LEU A 106 -8.99 -2.46 -13.44
N ARG A 107 -9.31 -3.30 -12.45
CA ARG A 107 -8.44 -4.41 -12.03
C ARG A 107 -8.57 -5.59 -12.98
N ARG A 108 -7.45 -6.29 -13.16
CA ARG A 108 -7.43 -7.61 -13.76
C ARG A 108 -8.35 -8.55 -12.98
N ASN A 109 -9.19 -9.31 -13.67
CA ASN A 109 -10.06 -10.26 -13.01
C ASN A 109 -9.22 -11.42 -12.42
N PRO A 110 -9.37 -11.73 -11.12
CA PRO A 110 -8.55 -12.76 -10.48
C PRO A 110 -8.88 -14.19 -10.93
N HIS A 111 -10.08 -14.44 -11.48
CA HIS A 111 -10.52 -15.78 -11.87
C HIS A 111 -10.08 -16.19 -13.27
N HIS A 112 -9.98 -15.25 -14.20
CA HIS A 112 -9.70 -15.54 -15.61
C HIS A 112 -8.61 -14.66 -16.22
N GLY A 113 -7.96 -13.81 -15.42
CA GLY A 113 -6.80 -13.03 -15.84
C GLY A 113 -7.08 -11.92 -16.85
N THR A 114 -8.33 -11.71 -17.26
CA THR A 114 -8.71 -10.70 -18.24
C THR A 114 -8.54 -9.30 -17.67
N LEU A 115 -8.11 -8.38 -18.53
CA LEU A 115 -7.89 -6.99 -18.18
C LEU A 115 -8.99 -6.11 -18.83
N PRO A 116 -9.67 -5.24 -18.08
CA PRO A 116 -10.66 -4.32 -18.64
C PRO A 116 -10.06 -3.35 -19.67
N PRO A 117 -10.83 -2.90 -20.68
CA PRO A 117 -10.40 -1.84 -21.58
C PRO A 117 -9.98 -0.57 -20.83
N GLY A 118 -8.88 0.03 -21.25
CA GLY A 118 -8.33 1.26 -20.65
C GLY A 118 -7.54 1.06 -19.35
N ALA A 119 -7.42 -0.16 -18.81
CA ALA A 119 -6.68 -0.39 -17.57
C ALA A 119 -5.18 -0.12 -17.69
N GLU A 120 -4.57 -0.37 -18.86
CA GLU A 120 -3.14 -0.06 -19.13
C GLU A 120 -2.87 1.45 -19.12
N ASP A 121 -3.66 2.23 -19.84
CA ASP A 121 -3.52 3.68 -19.88
C ASP A 121 -3.83 4.29 -18.52
N HIS A 122 -4.89 3.81 -17.86
CA HIS A 122 -5.22 4.19 -16.49
C HIS A 122 -4.04 3.94 -15.54
N TRP A 123 -3.43 2.75 -15.60
CA TRP A 123 -2.28 2.41 -14.77
C TRP A 123 -1.11 3.39 -14.98
N ARG A 124 -0.73 3.63 -16.23
CA ARG A 124 0.36 4.55 -16.60
C ARG A 124 0.07 5.96 -16.12
N ASP A 125 -1.11 6.49 -16.46
CA ASP A 125 -1.51 7.86 -16.17
C ASP A 125 -1.61 8.11 -14.67
N ARG A 126 -2.15 7.15 -13.90
CA ARG A 126 -2.34 7.32 -12.47
C ARG A 126 -1.05 7.23 -11.67
N ILE A 127 -0.09 6.39 -12.06
CA ILE A 127 1.23 6.36 -11.41
C ILE A 127 1.93 7.71 -11.62
N THR A 128 1.95 8.21 -12.86
CA THR A 128 2.54 9.52 -13.18
C THR A 128 1.83 10.67 -12.45
N ALA A 129 0.48 10.67 -12.44
CA ALA A 129 -0.30 11.69 -11.74
C ALA A 129 -0.09 11.66 -10.22
N THR A 130 -0.03 10.47 -9.62
CA THR A 130 0.25 10.26 -8.19
C THR A 130 1.63 10.79 -7.83
N ALA A 131 2.67 10.45 -8.60
CA ALA A 131 4.01 10.96 -8.37
C ALA A 131 4.06 12.50 -8.48
N ARG A 132 3.38 13.09 -9.47
CA ARG A 132 3.30 14.56 -9.63
C ARG A 132 2.60 15.22 -8.45
N ALA A 133 1.49 14.66 -7.98
CA ALA A 133 0.75 15.19 -6.85
C ALA A 133 1.57 15.17 -5.55
N LEU A 134 2.26 14.06 -5.28
CA LEU A 134 3.18 13.96 -4.13
C LEU A 134 4.34 14.95 -4.22
N ARG A 135 4.89 15.16 -5.42
CA ARG A 135 5.91 16.20 -5.65
C ARG A 135 5.40 17.60 -5.37
N SER A 136 4.16 17.90 -5.73
CA SER A 136 3.53 19.19 -5.41
C SER A 136 3.33 19.41 -3.90
N ALA A 137 3.29 18.34 -3.11
CA ALA A 137 3.26 18.37 -1.65
C ALA A 137 4.66 18.44 -1.00
N GLY A 138 5.72 18.59 -1.79
CA GLY A 138 7.10 18.77 -1.30
C GLY A 138 7.89 17.49 -1.11
N TYR A 139 7.41 16.34 -1.62
CA TYR A 139 8.15 15.08 -1.59
C TYR A 139 8.92 14.81 -2.88
N HIS A 140 9.95 13.99 -2.78
CA HIS A 140 10.39 13.18 -3.91
C HIS A 140 9.48 11.96 -4.01
N ALA A 141 9.07 11.62 -5.24
CA ALA A 141 8.23 10.46 -5.51
C ALA A 141 8.74 9.77 -6.76
N GLU A 142 9.15 8.52 -6.62
CA GLU A 142 9.77 7.71 -7.66
C GLU A 142 8.97 6.43 -7.86
N PRO A 143 8.48 6.13 -9.07
CA PRO A 143 7.90 4.82 -9.35
C PRO A 143 8.93 3.72 -9.14
N SER A 144 8.46 2.51 -8.85
CA SER A 144 9.31 1.33 -8.89
C SER A 144 10.13 1.29 -10.19
N PRO A 145 11.46 1.05 -10.12
CA PRO A 145 12.30 0.85 -11.30
C PRO A 145 11.96 -0.45 -12.05
N VAL A 146 11.25 -1.38 -11.41
CA VAL A 146 10.75 -2.59 -12.06
C VAL A 146 9.48 -2.24 -12.84
N ARG A 147 9.40 -2.67 -14.11
CA ARG A 147 8.26 -2.36 -15.00
C ARG A 147 6.94 -3.00 -14.53
N CYS A 148 6.24 -2.39 -13.58
CA CYS A 148 4.94 -2.88 -13.15
C CYS A 148 3.86 -2.66 -14.22
N SER A 149 3.13 -3.72 -14.58
CA SER A 149 1.97 -3.70 -15.48
C SER A 149 0.71 -4.20 -14.78
N PRO A 150 -0.49 -3.68 -15.10
CA PRO A 150 -1.77 -4.19 -14.58
C PRO A 150 -2.06 -5.64 -15.01
N ARG A 151 -1.41 -6.12 -16.08
CA ARG A 151 -1.47 -7.54 -16.47
C ARG A 151 -0.82 -8.43 -15.44
N HIS A 152 0.16 -7.89 -14.71
CA HIS A 152 1.07 -8.67 -13.89
C HIS A 152 0.95 -8.37 -12.39
N HIS A 153 0.47 -7.18 -12.05
CA HIS A 153 0.47 -6.66 -10.70
C HIS A 153 -0.92 -6.13 -10.33
N ALA A 154 -1.32 -6.36 -9.08
CA ALA A 154 -2.58 -5.83 -8.54
C ALA A 154 -2.46 -4.37 -8.07
N SER A 155 -1.23 -3.89 -7.91
CA SER A 155 -0.87 -2.55 -7.42
C SER A 155 0.47 -2.11 -8.00
N ALA A 156 0.73 -0.81 -7.95
CA ALA A 156 2.05 -0.24 -8.21
C ALA A 156 2.62 0.38 -6.93
N GLU A 157 3.93 0.48 -6.86
CA GLU A 157 4.64 1.02 -5.71
C GLU A 157 5.40 2.30 -6.13
N LEU A 158 5.40 3.30 -5.24
CA LEU A 158 6.20 4.50 -5.36
C LEU A 158 7.03 4.67 -4.09
N LEU A 159 8.33 4.90 -4.24
CA LEU A 159 9.18 5.38 -3.14
C LEU A 159 8.94 6.86 -2.94
N VAL A 160 8.55 7.25 -1.73
CA VAL A 160 8.24 8.63 -1.38
C VAL A 160 9.09 9.05 -0.22
N TYR A 161 9.87 10.11 -0.42
CA TYR A 161 10.84 10.54 0.58
C TYR A 161 11.01 12.05 0.58
N ARG A 162 11.60 12.56 1.66
CA ARG A 162 11.99 13.96 1.80
C ARG A 162 13.48 14.04 2.09
N MET A 163 14.11 15.05 1.51
CA MET A 163 15.52 15.36 1.69
C MET A 163 15.64 16.67 2.47
N PRO A 164 16.55 16.78 3.44
CA PRO A 164 16.92 18.06 4.02
C PRO A 164 17.38 19.04 2.92
N PRO A 165 17.14 20.35 3.09
CA PRO A 165 17.65 21.36 2.17
C PRO A 165 19.16 21.25 1.98
N GLY A 166 19.63 21.31 0.73
CA GLY A 166 21.06 21.24 0.40
C GLY A 166 21.62 19.83 0.21
N THR A 167 20.84 18.77 0.48
CA THR A 167 21.28 17.39 0.22
C THR A 167 21.10 17.05 -1.25
N ALA A 168 22.20 16.66 -1.91
CA ALA A 168 22.15 16.24 -3.31
C ALA A 168 21.46 14.87 -3.45
N ARG A 169 20.47 14.80 -4.35
CA ARG A 169 19.83 13.55 -4.75
C ARG A 169 20.74 12.80 -5.73
N ARG A 170 20.87 11.48 -5.55
CA ARG A 170 21.44 10.61 -6.58
C ARG A 170 20.35 10.29 -7.62
N PRO A 171 20.67 10.30 -8.92
CA PRO A 171 19.72 9.81 -9.91
C PRO A 171 19.45 8.32 -9.70
N ALA A 172 18.17 7.93 -9.86
CA ALA A 172 17.76 6.54 -9.89
C ALA A 172 18.43 5.80 -11.07
N PRO A 173 18.71 4.49 -10.94
CA PRO A 173 19.20 3.68 -12.06
C PRO A 173 18.19 3.69 -13.22
N GLU A 174 18.71 3.69 -14.45
CA GLU A 174 17.89 3.72 -15.67
C GLU A 174 17.01 2.44 -15.77
N PRO A 175 15.70 2.56 -16.06
CA PRO A 175 14.76 1.43 -16.08
C PRO A 175 15.18 0.28 -17.02
N ASP A 176 15.94 0.61 -18.06
CA ASP A 176 16.35 -0.29 -19.15
C ASP A 176 17.43 -1.28 -18.71
N THR A 177 18.04 -1.03 -17.56
CA THR A 177 19.08 -1.89 -16.96
C THR A 177 18.50 -2.94 -16.01
N MET A 178 17.20 -2.87 -15.72
CA MET A 178 16.54 -3.77 -14.78
C MET A 178 15.94 -4.99 -15.50
N PRO A 179 16.02 -6.19 -14.90
CA PRO A 179 15.39 -7.38 -15.46
C PRO A 179 13.88 -7.18 -15.63
N GLU A 180 13.32 -7.72 -16.71
CA GLU A 180 11.88 -7.71 -16.94
C GLU A 180 11.16 -8.40 -15.77
N PRO A 181 10.08 -7.81 -15.22
CA PRO A 181 9.35 -8.43 -14.14
C PRO A 181 8.80 -9.77 -14.60
N LEU A 182 9.02 -10.80 -13.78
CA LEU A 182 8.46 -12.11 -14.02
C LEU A 182 6.92 -12.00 -14.09
N PRO A 183 6.27 -12.50 -15.16
CA PRO A 183 4.83 -12.48 -15.24
C PRO A 183 4.22 -13.32 -14.11
N PRO A 184 3.09 -12.91 -13.51
CA PRO A 184 2.38 -13.72 -12.56
C PRO A 184 1.87 -14.96 -13.26
N THR A 185 1.85 -16.02 -12.51
CA THR A 185 2.16 -17.35 -13.02
C THR A 185 0.96 -18.12 -13.55
N TYR A 186 -0.06 -17.39 -13.99
CA TYR A 186 -1.36 -17.89 -14.47
C TYR A 186 -1.31 -18.44 -15.90
N GLU A 187 -0.27 -18.16 -16.68
CA GLU A 187 -0.12 -18.65 -18.06
C GLU A 187 0.54 -20.04 -18.17
N ARG A 188 0.87 -20.70 -17.04
CA ARG A 188 1.54 -22.02 -17.02
C ARG A 188 0.63 -23.12 -16.42
N PRO A 189 0.05 -24.03 -17.23
CA PRO A 189 -0.95 -25.01 -16.78
C PRO A 189 -0.49 -26.04 -15.73
N ARG A 190 0.82 -26.18 -15.47
CA ARG A 190 1.38 -27.26 -14.62
C ARG A 190 2.37 -26.77 -13.56
N TRP A 191 2.41 -25.47 -13.30
CA TRP A 191 3.33 -24.94 -12.30
C TRP A 191 2.65 -24.86 -10.93
N SER A 192 3.21 -25.58 -9.94
CA SER A 192 2.89 -25.38 -8.53
C SER A 192 3.68 -24.17 -8.02
N PRO A 193 3.05 -23.16 -7.41
CA PRO A 193 3.80 -22.05 -6.84
C PRO A 193 4.78 -22.59 -5.81
N GLU A 194 6.08 -22.35 -6.03
CA GLU A 194 7.06 -22.48 -4.95
C GLU A 194 6.56 -21.62 -3.79
N ARG A 195 6.60 -22.16 -2.57
CA ARG A 195 6.15 -21.42 -1.39
C ARG A 195 6.97 -20.14 -1.30
N PRO A 196 6.34 -18.95 -1.24
CA PRO A 196 7.07 -17.70 -1.21
C PRO A 196 8.02 -17.71 0.00
N PRO A 197 9.26 -17.18 -0.09
CA PRO A 197 10.22 -17.24 1.01
C PRO A 197 9.70 -16.62 2.32
N ALA A 198 8.66 -15.77 2.24
CA ALA A 198 7.83 -15.33 3.37
C ALA A 198 7.43 -16.47 4.32
N HIS A 199 7.12 -17.67 3.80
CA HIS A 199 6.69 -18.80 4.61
C HIS A 199 7.74 -19.24 5.66
N VAL A 200 9.04 -19.01 5.40
CA VAL A 200 10.12 -19.31 6.34
C VAL A 200 10.10 -18.33 7.51
N VAL A 201 9.91 -17.04 7.21
CA VAL A 201 9.81 -15.97 8.21
C VAL A 201 8.52 -16.11 9.01
N GLU A 202 7.40 -16.42 8.35
CA GLU A 202 6.14 -16.71 9.02
C GLU A 202 6.26 -17.91 9.98
N ALA A 203 6.96 -18.97 9.57
CA ALA A 203 7.22 -20.10 10.45
C ALA A 203 8.06 -19.71 11.66
N ALA A 204 9.10 -18.89 11.48
CA ALA A 204 9.96 -18.41 12.56
C ALA A 204 9.20 -17.51 13.55
N LEU A 205 8.37 -16.58 13.05
CA LEU A 205 7.55 -15.71 13.90
C LEU A 205 6.49 -16.51 14.68
N ARG A 206 5.88 -17.52 14.04
CA ARG A 206 4.96 -18.44 14.73
C ARG A 206 5.68 -19.24 15.83
N ALA A 207 6.90 -19.71 15.58
CA ALA A 207 7.73 -20.38 16.58
C ALA A 207 8.10 -19.45 17.74
N ALA A 208 8.23 -18.15 17.48
CA ALA A 208 8.45 -17.11 18.49
C ALA A 208 7.17 -16.66 19.22
N GLY A 209 6.01 -17.26 18.93
CA GLY A 209 4.73 -16.93 19.58
C GLY A 209 4.07 -15.64 19.07
N LEU A 210 4.53 -15.09 17.94
CA LEU A 210 3.94 -13.89 17.34
C LEU A 210 2.74 -14.26 16.46
N PRO A 211 1.56 -13.65 16.67
CA PRO A 211 0.39 -13.93 15.87
C PRO A 211 0.57 -13.38 14.44
N LEU A 212 0.34 -14.24 13.45
CA LEU A 212 0.28 -13.90 12.03
C LEU A 212 -1.15 -14.11 11.55
N ASP A 213 -1.77 -13.04 11.05
CA ASP A 213 -3.13 -12.93 10.53
C ASP A 213 -4.24 -13.78 11.19
N GLY A 214 -5.21 -13.10 11.82
CA GLY A 214 -6.58 -13.62 11.96
C GLY A 214 -7.05 -14.10 13.35
N ALA A 215 -6.23 -14.02 14.39
CA ALA A 215 -6.75 -14.13 15.75
C ALA A 215 -7.17 -12.73 16.25
N PRO A 216 -8.45 -12.49 16.58
CA PRO A 216 -8.84 -11.26 17.26
C PRO A 216 -8.20 -11.29 18.66
N GLY A 217 -7.15 -10.51 18.84
CA GLY A 217 -6.45 -10.41 20.10
C GLY A 217 -5.50 -9.22 20.07
N ASP A 218 -5.62 -8.36 21.07
CA ASP A 218 -4.76 -7.21 21.35
C ASP A 218 -3.30 -7.67 21.53
N SER A 219 -2.58 -7.75 20.42
CA SER A 219 -1.13 -7.66 20.43
C SER A 219 -0.78 -6.20 20.78
N ALA A 220 -0.03 -5.98 21.87
CA ALA A 220 0.50 -4.66 22.24
C ALA A 220 1.36 -4.01 21.13
N TYR A 221 1.73 -4.78 20.11
CA TYR A 221 2.57 -4.39 18.98
C TYR A 221 1.80 -4.28 17.66
N GLY A 222 0.48 -4.47 17.66
CA GLY A 222 -0.35 -4.46 16.45
C GLY A 222 -0.20 -5.73 15.60
N GLN A 223 -0.65 -5.65 14.34
CA GLN A 223 -0.67 -6.74 13.36
C GLN A 223 0.71 -6.92 12.72
N VAL A 224 1.32 -8.11 12.86
CA VAL A 224 2.55 -8.47 12.14
C VAL A 224 2.19 -9.12 10.81
N THR A 225 2.56 -8.48 9.70
CA THR A 225 2.42 -9.05 8.36
C THR A 225 3.79 -9.35 7.79
N VAL A 226 4.04 -10.63 7.49
CA VAL A 226 5.22 -11.02 6.70
C VAL A 226 4.84 -10.85 5.24
N ARG A 227 5.57 -9.99 4.54
CA ARG A 227 5.51 -9.94 3.09
C ARG A 227 6.74 -10.62 2.54
N ALA A 228 6.55 -11.43 1.51
CA ALA A 228 7.68 -11.77 0.66
C ALA A 228 8.21 -10.41 0.17
N ILE A 229 9.47 -10.10 0.46
CA ILE A 229 10.14 -8.92 -0.10
C ILE A 229 10.39 -9.22 -1.59
N THR A 230 9.29 -9.33 -2.32
CA THR A 230 9.18 -9.10 -3.75
C THR A 230 9.03 -7.60 -4.01
N GLN A 231 8.98 -6.80 -2.93
CA GLN A 231 9.13 -5.35 -3.00
C GLN A 231 10.30 -5.08 -3.91
N THR A 232 10.10 -4.11 -4.79
CA THR A 232 11.21 -3.60 -5.57
C THR A 232 12.19 -3.07 -4.53
N VAL A 233 13.27 -3.80 -4.27
CA VAL A 233 14.31 -3.32 -3.38
C VAL A 233 14.91 -2.19 -4.17
N TRP A 234 14.56 -0.94 -3.83
CA TRP A 234 15.34 0.17 -4.31
C TRP A 234 16.76 -0.13 -3.87
N PRO A 235 17.72 -0.25 -4.82
CA PRO A 235 19.06 -0.62 -4.45
C PRO A 235 19.54 0.35 -3.37
N PRO A 236 20.23 -0.13 -2.33
CA PRO A 236 20.75 0.75 -1.29
C PRO A 236 21.54 1.90 -1.94
N GLY A 237 21.11 3.13 -1.66
CA GLY A 237 21.68 4.34 -2.25
C GLY A 237 21.08 4.77 -3.60
N ALA A 238 19.84 4.36 -3.91
CA ALA A 238 18.94 5.08 -4.82
C ALA A 238 18.62 6.50 -4.30
#